data_AF-A0A432QBU8-F1
#
_entry.id   AF-A0A432QBU8-F1
#
_cell.length_a   1.000
_cell.length_b   1.000
_cell.length_c   1.000
_cell.angle_alpha   90.00
_cell.angle_beta   90.00
_cell.angle_gamma   90.00
#
_symmetry.space_group_name_H-M   'P 1'
#
loop_
_entity.id
_entity.type
_entity.pdbx_description
1 polymer ?
#
loop_
_entity_poly.entity_id
_entity_poly.type
_entity_poly.pdbx_seq_one_letter_code
_entity_poly.pdbx_strand_id
1 'polypeptide(L)'
;MKKQLVILLVTCLVVSGSTAVFAATTLHKLGKSPFHAPPLTSVADLQKMVEGSSDAIKKGFVKSGLPELYPLFAEQFSTSNIEEIEIAPGDHLMWMLYRKNGKGPVRVAKDVTWAGDAPFKAYRLYLQDKKDRYEIVIPYICGNIALRSISEISVVPPANSEPTCRMSVAPQQLFCGDTITVDASGSTDSDGSLVLATIAMVDSKGQVVEEKTITEPPFAGTLTVPCGGEYTVRVKVTDN
;
A
#
# COMPACT_ATOMS: atom_id res chain seq x y z
N MET A 1 48.32 -60.95 -10.21
CA MET A 1 47.21 -60.17 -10.81
C MET A 1 46.11 -59.96 -9.78
N LYS A 2 45.93 -58.75 -9.24
CA LYS A 2 44.70 -58.32 -8.56
C LYS A 2 44.70 -56.79 -8.47
N LYS A 3 43.91 -56.17 -9.36
CA LYS A 3 43.59 -54.74 -9.38
C LYS A 3 42.70 -54.45 -8.17
N GLN A 4 43.06 -53.50 -7.32
CA GLN A 4 42.13 -52.97 -6.32
C GLN A 4 41.49 -51.70 -6.86
N LEU A 5 40.16 -51.75 -6.88
CA LEU A 5 39.20 -50.86 -7.50
C LEU A 5 39.01 -49.63 -6.59
N VAL A 6 39.26 -48.43 -7.09
CA VAL A 6 38.93 -47.18 -6.41
C VAL A 6 37.42 -46.96 -6.57
N ILE A 7 36.66 -47.05 -5.47
CA ILE A 7 35.23 -46.74 -5.44
C ILE A 7 35.09 -45.26 -5.07
N LEU A 8 34.68 -44.44 -6.05
CA LEU A 8 34.31 -43.05 -5.84
C LEU A 8 32.92 -43.01 -5.17
N LEU A 9 32.86 -42.55 -3.92
CA LEU A 9 31.60 -42.31 -3.21
C LEU A 9 31.05 -40.96 -3.67
N VAL A 10 30.02 -40.95 -4.51
CA VAL A 10 29.26 -39.74 -4.86
C VAL A 10 28.13 -39.61 -3.83
N THR A 11 28.32 -38.75 -2.84
CA THR A 11 27.28 -38.35 -1.88
C THR A 11 26.33 -37.34 -2.53
N CYS A 12 25.16 -37.81 -2.97
CA CYS A 12 24.04 -36.92 -3.30
C CYS A 12 23.51 -36.26 -2.01
N LEU A 13 23.86 -35.00 -1.79
CA LEU A 13 23.30 -34.17 -0.74
C LEU A 13 21.88 -33.76 -1.13
N VAL A 14 20.88 -34.53 -0.72
CA VAL A 14 19.47 -34.15 -0.87
C VAL A 14 19.17 -33.09 0.19
N VAL A 15 19.17 -31.82 -0.22
CA VAL A 15 18.68 -30.72 0.62
C VAL A 15 17.15 -30.85 0.70
N SER A 16 16.68 -31.60 1.69
CA SER A 16 15.27 -31.63 2.04
C SER A 16 14.90 -30.32 2.71
N GLY A 17 14.41 -29.37 1.92
CA GLY A 17 13.72 -28.18 2.42
C GLY A 17 12.42 -28.60 3.09
N SER A 18 12.37 -28.55 4.42
CA SER A 18 11.15 -28.79 5.18
C SER A 18 10.19 -27.62 5.00
N THR A 19 9.37 -27.64 3.95
CA THR A 19 8.19 -26.78 3.91
C THR A 19 7.23 -27.27 4.98
N ALA A 20 7.03 -26.48 6.03
CA ALA A 20 6.01 -26.79 7.04
C ALA A 20 4.63 -26.76 6.36
N VAL A 21 4.08 -27.93 6.06
CA VAL A 21 2.68 -28.08 5.63
C VAL A 21 1.83 -27.94 6.89
N PHE A 22 1.26 -26.76 7.12
CA PHE A 22 0.22 -26.60 8.13
C PHE A 22 -1.07 -27.22 7.60
N ALA A 23 -1.70 -28.08 8.39
CA ALA A 23 -3.00 -28.64 8.03
C ALA A 23 -4.08 -27.55 8.15
N ALA A 24 -4.85 -27.35 7.09
CA ALA A 24 -6.04 -26.51 7.10
C ALA A 24 -7.01 -26.96 8.20
N THR A 25 -7.57 -26.00 8.94
CA THR A 25 -8.56 -26.27 10.00
C THR A 25 -9.97 -26.10 9.45
N THR A 26 -10.73 -27.19 9.35
CA THR A 26 -12.14 -27.12 8.94
C THR A 26 -13.06 -27.01 10.17
N LEU A 27 -13.91 -25.99 10.19
CA LEU A 27 -14.91 -25.79 11.25
C LEU A 27 -16.32 -26.06 10.71
N HIS A 28 -17.01 -27.02 11.30
CA HIS A 28 -18.42 -27.32 10.98
C HIS A 28 -19.41 -26.68 11.98
N LYS A 29 -18.94 -26.37 13.18
CA LYS A 29 -19.76 -25.80 14.27
C LYS A 29 -18.95 -24.78 15.05
N LEU A 30 -19.60 -23.67 15.38
CA LEU A 30 -19.07 -22.63 16.25
C LEU A 30 -19.62 -22.80 17.68
N GLY A 31 -19.02 -22.08 18.65
CA GLY A 31 -19.48 -22.09 20.05
C GLY A 31 -18.97 -23.25 20.92
N LYS A 32 -18.35 -24.30 20.36
CA LYS A 32 -17.74 -25.38 21.17
C LYS A 32 -16.49 -24.92 21.93
N SER A 33 -15.74 -23.98 21.36
CA SER A 33 -14.51 -23.43 21.93
C SER A 33 -14.54 -21.91 21.80
N PRO A 34 -15.42 -21.24 22.57
CA PRO A 34 -15.57 -19.80 22.47
C PRO A 34 -14.34 -19.08 23.02
N PHE A 35 -13.98 -17.96 22.43
CA PHE A 35 -13.07 -17.01 23.03
C PHE A 35 -13.78 -16.23 24.15
N HIS A 36 -15.06 -15.93 23.93
CA HIS A 36 -15.94 -15.24 24.87
C HIS A 36 -17.32 -15.91 24.95
N ALA A 37 -17.86 -15.93 26.16
CA ALA A 37 -19.24 -16.33 26.45
C ALA A 37 -19.78 -15.37 27.53
N PRO A 38 -21.07 -14.95 27.47
CA PRO A 38 -22.12 -15.39 26.54
C PRO A 38 -21.93 -14.87 25.09
N PRO A 39 -22.76 -15.33 24.13
CA PRO A 39 -22.81 -14.75 22.79
C PRO A 39 -22.94 -13.23 22.80
N LEU A 40 -22.28 -12.58 21.84
CA LEU A 40 -22.36 -11.13 21.63
C LEU A 40 -23.71 -10.79 20.99
N THR A 41 -24.40 -9.81 21.55
CA THR A 41 -25.71 -9.35 21.04
C THR A 41 -25.70 -7.90 20.57
N SER A 42 -24.63 -7.16 20.86
CA SER A 42 -24.47 -5.77 20.49
C SER A 42 -22.99 -5.39 20.33
N VAL A 43 -22.73 -4.27 19.67
CA VAL A 43 -21.38 -3.66 19.62
C VAL A 43 -20.87 -3.33 21.04
N ALA A 44 -21.75 -2.96 21.96
CA ALA A 44 -21.38 -2.72 23.35
C ALA A 44 -20.88 -3.98 24.07
N ASP A 45 -21.46 -5.16 23.78
CA ASP A 45 -20.94 -6.43 24.30
C ASP A 45 -19.57 -6.76 23.73
N LEU A 46 -19.39 -6.48 22.43
CA LEU A 46 -18.09 -6.67 21.77
C LEU A 46 -17.01 -5.76 22.39
N GLN A 47 -17.33 -4.50 22.65
CA GLN A 47 -16.41 -3.56 23.32
C GLN A 47 -16.02 -4.06 24.72
N LYS A 48 -17.01 -4.48 25.54
CA LYS A 48 -16.75 -5.08 26.86
C LYS A 48 -15.90 -6.34 26.78
N MET A 49 -16.13 -7.20 25.77
CA MET A 49 -15.31 -8.40 25.54
C MET A 49 -13.86 -8.02 25.29
N VAL A 50 -13.62 -7.03 24.42
CA VAL A 50 -12.28 -6.57 24.06
C VAL A 50 -11.55 -5.98 25.27
N GLU A 51 -12.19 -5.07 26.00
CA GLU A 51 -11.65 -4.47 27.21
C GLU A 51 -11.27 -5.53 28.25
N GLY A 52 -12.20 -6.44 28.57
CA GLY A 52 -11.98 -7.49 29.56
C GLY A 52 -10.99 -8.59 29.14
N SER A 53 -10.61 -8.63 27.86
CA SER A 53 -9.74 -9.69 27.30
C SER A 53 -8.44 -9.18 26.70
N SER A 54 -8.09 -7.90 26.89
CA SER A 54 -6.96 -7.23 26.24
C SER A 54 -5.64 -8.03 26.28
N ASP A 55 -5.24 -8.54 27.45
CA ASP A 55 -4.04 -9.37 27.61
C ASP A 55 -4.09 -10.69 26.80
N ALA A 56 -5.27 -11.30 26.73
CA ALA A 56 -5.46 -12.53 25.96
C ALA A 56 -5.47 -12.25 24.46
N ILE A 57 -6.03 -11.11 24.04
CA ILE A 57 -6.01 -10.67 22.64
C ILE A 57 -4.56 -10.41 22.20
N LYS A 58 -3.78 -9.67 23.01
CA LYS A 58 -2.35 -9.44 22.78
C LYS A 58 -1.59 -10.75 22.60
N LYS A 59 -1.76 -11.69 23.53
CA LYS A 59 -1.14 -13.03 23.44
C LYS A 59 -1.61 -13.80 22.21
N GLY A 60 -2.87 -13.62 21.81
CA GLY A 60 -3.45 -14.21 20.62
C GLY A 60 -2.78 -13.73 19.33
N PHE A 61 -2.62 -12.42 19.16
CA PHE A 61 -1.93 -11.83 18.02
C PHE A 61 -0.48 -12.31 17.92
N VAL A 62 0.26 -12.33 19.04
CA VAL A 62 1.62 -12.91 19.08
C VAL A 62 1.61 -14.39 18.63
N LYS A 63 0.68 -15.21 19.15
CA LYS A 63 0.56 -16.62 18.74
C LYS A 63 0.10 -16.80 17.30
N SER A 64 -0.55 -15.80 16.72
CA SER A 64 -0.93 -15.79 15.31
C SER A 64 0.27 -15.49 14.40
N GLY A 65 1.43 -15.11 14.94
CA GLY A 65 2.58 -14.72 14.13
C GLY A 65 2.44 -13.32 13.52
N LEU A 66 1.44 -12.55 13.94
CA LEU A 66 1.21 -11.15 13.56
C LEU A 66 1.12 -10.26 14.82
N PRO A 67 2.20 -10.18 15.63
CA PRO A 67 2.22 -9.40 16.86
C PRO A 67 1.95 -7.90 16.65
N GLU A 68 2.29 -7.36 15.48
CA GLU A 68 2.09 -5.97 15.05
C GLU A 68 0.61 -5.59 14.92
N LEU A 69 -0.30 -6.55 14.83
CA LEU A 69 -1.74 -6.26 14.81
C LEU A 69 -2.28 -5.78 16.16
N TYR A 70 -1.66 -6.17 17.27
CA TYR A 70 -2.15 -5.74 18.58
C TYR A 70 -2.13 -4.23 18.80
N PRO A 71 -1.03 -3.49 18.53
CA PRO A 71 -1.05 -2.03 18.67
C PRO A 71 -2.09 -1.38 17.75
N LEU A 72 -2.20 -1.81 16.49
CA LEU A 72 -3.24 -1.30 15.57
C LEU A 72 -4.64 -1.56 16.11
N PHE A 73 -4.89 -2.76 16.63
CA PHE A 73 -6.17 -3.13 17.22
C PHE A 73 -6.48 -2.29 18.46
N ALA A 74 -5.51 -2.11 19.37
CA ALA A 74 -5.69 -1.32 20.58
C ALA A 74 -5.96 0.16 20.29
N GLU A 75 -5.36 0.71 19.24
CA GLU A 75 -5.52 2.11 18.83
C GLU A 75 -6.83 2.34 18.05
N GLN A 76 -7.15 1.46 17.11
CA GLN A 76 -8.19 1.72 16.10
C GLN A 76 -9.53 1.08 16.44
N PHE A 77 -9.59 0.08 17.31
CA PHE A 77 -10.83 -0.68 17.55
C PHE A 77 -11.99 0.21 18.01
N SER A 78 -11.74 1.20 18.88
CA SER A 78 -12.80 2.08 19.42
C SER A 78 -13.35 3.09 18.41
N THR A 79 -12.57 3.42 17.37
CA THR A 79 -12.92 4.38 16.32
C THR A 79 -13.29 3.73 14.99
N SER A 80 -13.05 2.42 14.86
CA SER A 80 -13.35 1.64 13.66
C SER A 80 -14.85 1.59 13.40
N ASN A 81 -15.23 1.65 12.11
CA ASN A 81 -16.58 1.29 11.70
C ASN A 81 -16.77 -0.22 11.88
N ILE A 82 -17.71 -0.61 12.75
CA ILE A 82 -18.02 -2.01 13.03
C ILE A 82 -19.30 -2.36 12.26
N GLU A 83 -19.17 -3.28 11.32
CA GLU A 83 -20.26 -3.70 10.45
C GLU A 83 -20.74 -5.11 10.82
N GLU A 84 -22.03 -5.39 10.59
CA GLU A 84 -22.57 -6.73 10.70
C GLU A 84 -22.50 -7.44 9.34
N ILE A 85 -21.94 -8.64 9.31
CA ILE A 85 -21.81 -9.46 8.10
C ILE A 85 -22.20 -10.91 8.36
N GLU A 86 -22.34 -11.67 7.28
CA GLU A 86 -22.43 -13.12 7.33
C GLU A 86 -21.20 -13.76 6.66
N ILE A 87 -20.68 -14.83 7.25
CA ILE A 87 -19.60 -15.65 6.70
C ILE A 87 -20.22 -16.91 6.12
N ALA A 88 -20.08 -17.09 4.80
CA ALA A 88 -20.72 -18.16 4.04
C ALA A 88 -19.93 -19.47 4.10
N PRO A 89 -20.58 -20.64 3.98
CA PRO A 89 -19.86 -21.91 3.81
C PRO A 89 -18.86 -21.83 2.66
N GLY A 90 -17.64 -22.30 2.89
CA GLY A 90 -16.50 -22.18 1.98
C GLY A 90 -15.61 -20.96 2.25
N ASP A 91 -16.08 -19.96 3.01
CA ASP A 91 -15.25 -18.80 3.36
C ASP A 91 -14.03 -19.21 4.19
N HIS A 92 -12.94 -18.49 3.94
CA HIS A 92 -11.65 -18.70 4.56
C HIS A 92 -11.30 -17.60 5.55
N LEU A 93 -10.64 -18.00 6.63
CA LEU A 93 -10.04 -17.11 7.61
C LEU A 93 -8.59 -17.55 7.82
N MET A 94 -7.65 -16.63 7.64
CA MET A 94 -6.21 -16.89 7.78
C MET A 94 -5.88 -17.46 9.16
N TRP A 95 -6.54 -16.94 10.21
CA TRP A 95 -6.47 -17.52 11.54
C TRP A 95 -7.68 -17.11 12.39
N MET A 96 -7.91 -17.87 13.48
CA MET A 96 -8.95 -17.60 14.47
C MET A 96 -8.46 -17.86 15.90
N LEU A 97 -8.64 -16.89 16.79
CA LEU A 97 -8.38 -16.99 18.23
C LEU A 97 -9.54 -17.70 18.93
N TYR A 98 -9.20 -18.60 19.85
CA TYR A 98 -10.20 -19.34 20.62
C TYR A 98 -9.66 -19.77 21.99
N ARG A 99 -10.54 -20.26 22.86
CA ARG A 99 -10.17 -20.99 24.10
C ARG A 99 -10.74 -22.39 24.04
N LYS A 100 -9.93 -23.40 24.37
CA LYS A 100 -10.37 -24.79 24.37
C LYS A 100 -11.53 -24.95 25.36
N ASN A 101 -12.71 -25.33 24.86
CA ASN A 101 -13.94 -25.42 25.64
C ASN A 101 -14.28 -24.12 26.43
N GLY A 102 -13.90 -22.95 25.90
CA GLY A 102 -14.17 -21.66 26.55
C GLY A 102 -13.24 -21.32 27.72
N LYS A 103 -12.24 -22.16 28.02
CA LYS A 103 -11.41 -22.04 29.22
C LYS A 103 -9.92 -22.04 28.90
N GLY A 104 -9.14 -21.53 29.86
CA GLY A 104 -7.68 -21.57 29.82
C GLY A 104 -7.07 -20.57 28.83
N PRO A 105 -5.80 -20.77 28.42
CA PRO A 105 -5.09 -19.80 27.59
C PRO A 105 -5.67 -19.70 26.17
N VAL A 106 -5.52 -18.52 25.57
CA VAL A 106 -5.81 -18.30 24.15
C VAL A 106 -4.98 -19.22 23.26
N ARG A 107 -5.64 -19.73 22.21
CA ARG A 107 -5.09 -20.58 21.16
C ARG A 107 -5.42 -19.98 19.80
N VAL A 108 -4.73 -20.46 18.77
CA VAL A 108 -4.90 -20.01 17.40
C VAL A 108 -5.13 -21.20 16.50
N ALA A 109 -6.23 -21.19 15.75
CA ALA A 109 -6.44 -22.06 14.61
C ALA A 109 -5.91 -21.32 13.37
N LYS A 110 -5.20 -22.03 12.50
CA LYS A 110 -4.63 -21.49 11.26
C LYS A 110 -5.39 -22.06 10.07
N ASP A 111 -5.42 -21.29 8.98
CA ASP A 111 -5.95 -21.76 7.70
C ASP A 111 -7.36 -22.33 7.86
N VAL A 112 -8.26 -21.49 8.40
CA VAL A 112 -9.59 -21.90 8.87
C VAL A 112 -10.58 -21.80 7.73
N THR A 113 -11.22 -22.90 7.38
CA THR A 113 -12.35 -22.92 6.43
C THR A 113 -13.66 -23.16 7.17
N TRP A 114 -14.67 -22.32 6.91
CA TRP A 114 -16.02 -22.55 7.40
C TRP A 114 -16.72 -23.59 6.53
N ALA A 115 -17.11 -24.72 7.12
CA ALA A 115 -17.81 -25.82 6.44
C ALA A 115 -19.10 -26.21 7.17
N GLY A 116 -19.75 -25.26 7.82
CA GLY A 116 -21.09 -25.46 8.36
C GLY A 116 -22.16 -25.40 7.25
N ASP A 117 -23.36 -25.86 7.59
CA ASP A 117 -24.46 -25.98 6.61
C ASP A 117 -25.11 -24.64 6.23
N ALA A 118 -24.83 -23.57 6.99
CA ALA A 118 -25.39 -22.24 6.80
C ALA A 118 -24.36 -21.14 7.12
N PRO A 119 -24.54 -19.91 6.62
CA PRO A 119 -23.75 -18.77 7.04
C PRO A 119 -23.89 -18.47 8.55
N PHE A 120 -22.88 -17.85 9.15
CA PHE A 120 -22.97 -17.35 10.52
C PHE A 120 -22.75 -15.84 10.58
N LYS A 121 -23.41 -15.17 11.54
CA LYS A 121 -23.28 -13.74 11.78
C LYS A 121 -21.99 -13.38 12.52
N ALA A 122 -21.35 -12.31 12.07
CA ALA A 122 -20.13 -11.79 12.66
C ALA A 122 -20.04 -10.27 12.56
N TYR A 123 -19.26 -9.68 13.46
CA TYR A 123 -18.81 -8.30 13.29
C TYR A 123 -17.60 -8.27 12.37
N ARG A 124 -17.53 -7.27 11.49
CA ARG A 124 -16.38 -6.94 10.67
C ARG A 124 -15.86 -5.56 11.06
N LEU A 125 -14.54 -5.45 11.13
CA LEU A 125 -13.84 -4.17 11.20
C LEU A 125 -12.52 -4.25 10.43
N TYR A 126 -11.97 -3.09 10.09
CA TYR A 126 -10.69 -2.99 9.42
C TYR A 126 -9.67 -2.29 10.30
N LEU A 127 -8.49 -2.90 10.43
CA LEU A 127 -7.30 -2.24 10.95
C LEU A 127 -6.43 -1.83 9.76
N GLN A 128 -5.72 -0.72 9.87
CA GLN A 128 -4.86 -0.23 8.78
C GLN A 128 -3.53 0.27 9.32
N ASP A 129 -2.44 -0.08 8.65
CA ASP A 129 -1.16 0.63 8.81
C ASP A 129 -0.87 1.48 7.56
N LYS A 130 0.39 1.88 7.33
CA LYS A 130 0.77 2.70 6.18
C LYS A 130 0.62 1.99 4.84
N LYS A 131 0.72 0.66 4.84
CA LYS A 131 0.78 -0.18 3.66
C LYS A 131 -0.39 -1.11 3.56
N ASP A 132 -0.82 -1.72 4.67
CA ASP A 132 -1.74 -2.85 4.65
C ASP A 132 -3.04 -2.56 5.41
N ARG A 133 -4.13 -3.12 4.90
CA ARG A 133 -5.44 -3.19 5.55
C ARG A 133 -5.74 -4.63 5.94
N TYR A 134 -6.18 -4.81 7.17
CA TYR A 134 -6.46 -6.10 7.79
C TYR A 134 -7.95 -6.21 8.11
N GLU A 135 -8.61 -7.22 7.56
CA GLU A 135 -10.03 -7.48 7.81
C GLU A 135 -10.19 -8.42 9.01
N ILE A 136 -10.69 -7.90 10.12
CA ILE A 136 -10.96 -8.66 11.34
C ILE A 136 -12.43 -9.04 11.40
N VAL A 137 -12.71 -10.30 11.70
CA VAL A 137 -14.06 -10.86 11.82
C VAL A 137 -14.24 -11.50 13.19
N ILE A 138 -15.38 -11.24 13.84
CA ILE A 138 -15.68 -11.73 15.20
C ILE A 138 -17.10 -12.34 15.23
N PRO A 139 -17.26 -13.67 15.23
CA PRO A 139 -18.56 -14.34 15.24
C PRO A 139 -19.36 -14.02 16.50
N TYR A 140 -20.65 -13.77 16.34
CA TYR A 140 -21.54 -13.38 17.45
C TYR A 140 -21.58 -14.46 18.54
N ILE A 141 -21.71 -15.70 18.11
CA ILE A 141 -22.01 -16.83 19.00
C ILE A 141 -20.86 -17.25 19.90
N CYS A 142 -19.64 -16.75 19.67
CA CYS A 142 -18.48 -17.23 20.43
C CYS A 142 -17.34 -16.21 20.60
N GLY A 143 -17.42 -15.02 20.00
CA GLY A 143 -16.45 -13.95 20.14
C GLY A 143 -15.04 -14.30 19.65
N ASN A 144 -14.91 -15.31 18.79
CA ASN A 144 -13.61 -15.76 18.30
C ASN A 144 -13.04 -14.73 17.33
N ILE A 145 -12.00 -14.00 17.73
CA ILE A 145 -11.38 -12.98 16.87
C ILE A 145 -10.63 -13.67 15.74
N ALA A 146 -10.89 -13.31 14.49
CA ALA A 146 -10.27 -13.92 13.33
C ALA A 146 -9.76 -12.85 12.35
N LEU A 147 -8.68 -13.18 11.63
CA LEU A 147 -8.26 -12.41 10.46
C LEU A 147 -8.79 -13.11 9.22
N ARG A 148 -9.56 -12.38 8.41
CA ARG A 148 -10.10 -12.87 7.15
C ARG A 148 -9.13 -12.64 6.00
N SER A 149 -8.63 -11.41 5.86
CA SER A 149 -7.80 -11.00 4.73
C SER A 149 -6.80 -9.90 5.09
N ILE A 150 -5.74 -9.80 4.29
CA ILE A 150 -4.79 -8.70 4.27
C ILE A 150 -4.78 -8.16 2.84
N SER A 151 -4.89 -6.85 2.66
CA SER A 151 -4.86 -6.20 1.36
C SER A 151 -4.00 -4.94 1.41
N GLU A 152 -3.14 -4.74 0.43
CA GLU A 152 -2.36 -3.50 0.33
C GLU A 152 -3.27 -2.29 0.08
N ILE A 153 -3.05 -1.21 0.81
CA ILE A 153 -3.63 0.10 0.62
C ILE A 153 -2.88 0.76 -0.54
N SER A 154 -3.46 0.68 -1.73
CA SER A 154 -2.94 1.41 -2.89
C SER A 154 -3.25 2.90 -2.73
N VAL A 155 -2.29 3.67 -2.21
CA VAL A 155 -2.34 5.13 -2.27
C VAL A 155 -1.97 5.52 -3.70
N VAL A 156 -2.97 5.73 -4.55
CA VAL A 156 -2.75 6.34 -5.86
C VAL A 156 -2.32 7.78 -5.58
N PRO A 157 -1.09 8.21 -5.95
CA PRO A 157 -0.71 9.61 -5.78
C PRO A 157 -1.70 10.49 -6.55
N PRO A 158 -1.94 11.73 -6.09
CA PRO A 158 -2.72 12.68 -6.88
C PRO A 158 -2.09 12.77 -8.28
N ALA A 159 -2.95 12.87 -9.31
CA ALA A 159 -2.45 13.07 -10.66
C ALA A 159 -1.70 14.40 -10.72
N ASN A 160 -0.50 14.39 -11.32
CA ASN A 160 0.29 15.59 -11.55
C ASN A 160 -0.47 16.56 -12.48
N SER A 161 -0.45 17.85 -12.15
CA SER A 161 -1.08 18.92 -12.93
C SER A 161 -0.03 19.62 -13.78
N GLU A 162 -0.37 19.99 -15.01
CA GLU A 162 0.58 20.67 -15.87
C GLU A 162 0.95 22.07 -15.33
N PRO A 163 2.23 22.50 -15.45
CA PRO A 163 2.66 23.82 -15.02
C PRO A 163 2.10 24.93 -15.92
N THR A 164 1.89 26.11 -15.34
CA THR A 164 1.52 27.33 -16.08
C THR A 164 2.77 28.10 -16.51
N CYS A 165 3.03 28.11 -17.82
CA CYS A 165 4.13 28.89 -18.41
C CYS A 165 3.77 30.39 -18.50
N ARG A 166 4.64 31.26 -17.98
CA ARG A 166 4.59 32.70 -18.20
C ARG A 166 5.97 33.19 -18.62
N MET A 167 6.06 33.75 -19.83
CA MET A 167 7.30 34.28 -20.38
C MET A 167 7.16 35.74 -20.80
N SER A 168 8.29 36.44 -20.82
CA SER A 168 8.45 37.74 -21.46
C SER A 168 9.74 37.77 -22.28
N VAL A 169 9.77 38.62 -23.30
CA VAL A 169 10.94 38.78 -24.19
C VAL A 169 11.27 40.26 -24.32
N ALA A 170 12.55 40.60 -24.18
CA ALA A 170 13.04 41.97 -24.32
C ALA A 170 14.44 42.02 -24.99
N PRO A 171 14.75 43.07 -25.75
CA PRO A 171 13.89 44.19 -26.15
C PRO A 171 12.88 43.79 -27.24
N GLN A 172 11.83 44.60 -27.46
CA GLN A 172 10.85 44.38 -28.54
C GLN A 172 11.31 44.90 -29.91
N GLN A 173 12.20 45.88 -29.91
CA GLN A 173 12.86 46.37 -31.13
C GLN A 173 14.26 45.79 -31.16
N LEU A 174 14.57 45.10 -32.26
CA LEU A 174 15.78 44.30 -32.44
C LEU A 174 16.24 44.39 -33.90
N PHE A 175 17.54 44.48 -34.07
CA PHE A 175 18.25 44.32 -35.33
C PHE A 175 18.87 42.94 -35.39
N CYS A 176 19.32 42.53 -36.56
CA CYS A 176 19.99 41.25 -36.64
C CYS A 176 21.36 41.28 -35.94
N GLY A 177 21.69 40.16 -35.29
CA GLY A 177 22.84 40.06 -34.40
C GLY A 177 22.54 40.51 -32.97
N ASP A 178 21.40 41.15 -32.71
CA ASP A 178 21.04 41.55 -31.35
C ASP A 178 20.77 40.32 -30.47
N THR A 179 20.98 40.51 -29.17
CA THR A 179 20.63 39.51 -28.15
C THR A 179 19.31 39.89 -27.50
N ILE A 180 18.39 38.93 -27.45
CA ILE A 180 17.16 39.04 -26.68
C ILE A 180 17.30 38.27 -25.36
N THR A 181 16.68 38.79 -24.32
CA THR A 181 16.45 38.07 -23.06
C THR A 181 15.05 37.50 -23.08
N VAL A 182 14.95 36.21 -22.79
CA VAL A 182 13.70 35.48 -22.59
C VAL A 182 13.62 35.12 -21.11
N ASP A 183 12.66 35.71 -20.41
CA ASP A 183 12.46 35.54 -18.98
C ASP A 183 11.19 34.71 -18.72
N ALA A 184 11.37 33.49 -18.22
CA ALA A 184 10.27 32.59 -17.83
C ALA A 184 10.05 32.52 -16.31
N SER A 185 10.63 33.44 -15.53
CA SER A 185 10.59 33.46 -14.06
C SER A 185 9.19 33.57 -13.47
N GLY A 186 8.22 34.05 -14.26
CA GLY A 186 6.81 34.13 -13.85
C GLY A 186 6.06 32.81 -13.93
N SER A 187 6.69 31.74 -14.41
CA SER A 187 6.03 30.42 -14.55
C SER A 187 5.81 29.77 -13.18
N THR A 188 4.73 29.02 -13.04
CA THR A 188 4.31 28.44 -11.75
C THR A 188 3.76 27.04 -11.93
N ASP A 189 3.82 26.26 -10.86
CA ASP A 189 3.21 24.94 -10.74
C ASP A 189 2.34 24.92 -9.47
N SER A 190 1.14 24.36 -9.55
CA SER A 190 0.15 24.36 -8.47
C SER A 190 0.30 23.22 -7.49
N ASP A 191 0.89 22.11 -7.92
CA ASP A 191 1.07 20.89 -7.13
C ASP A 191 2.54 20.44 -7.05
N GLY A 192 3.44 21.12 -7.74
CA GLY A 192 4.87 20.87 -7.66
C GLY A 192 5.75 22.11 -7.76
N SER A 193 6.94 21.92 -8.31
CA SER A 193 7.93 22.96 -8.57
C SER A 193 8.58 22.73 -9.92
N LEU A 194 8.86 23.83 -10.62
CA LEU A 194 9.54 23.77 -11.91
C LEU A 194 10.98 23.27 -11.74
N VAL A 195 11.37 22.29 -12.54
CA VAL A 195 12.72 21.71 -12.56
C VAL A 195 13.56 22.24 -13.71
N LEU A 196 12.94 22.66 -14.81
CA LEU A 196 13.65 23.26 -15.94
C LEU A 196 12.74 24.12 -16.83
N ALA A 197 13.37 25.02 -17.58
CA ALA A 197 12.79 25.73 -18.71
C ALA A 197 13.65 25.53 -19.96
N THR A 198 13.02 25.16 -21.07
CA THR A 198 13.63 25.09 -22.39
C THR A 198 13.17 26.29 -23.21
N ILE A 199 14.11 27.13 -23.62
CA ILE A 199 13.88 28.31 -24.45
C ILE A 199 14.38 27.98 -25.86
N ALA A 200 13.52 28.09 -26.85
CA ALA A 200 13.87 27.82 -28.25
C ALA A 200 13.47 28.98 -29.17
N MET A 201 14.34 29.30 -30.13
CA MET A 201 14.01 30.14 -31.28
C MET A 201 13.69 29.23 -32.45
N VAL A 202 12.52 29.39 -33.06
CA VAL A 202 12.10 28.63 -34.25
C VAL A 202 11.93 29.55 -35.45
N ASP A 203 12.32 29.08 -36.63
CA ASP A 203 12.11 29.81 -37.89
C ASP A 203 10.65 29.70 -38.39
N SER A 204 10.35 30.41 -39.48
CA SER A 204 9.04 30.34 -40.18
C SER A 204 8.62 28.93 -40.65
N LYS A 205 9.55 27.97 -40.76
CA LYS A 205 9.28 26.56 -41.11
C LYS A 205 9.10 25.68 -39.87
N GLY A 206 9.22 26.25 -38.67
CA GLY A 206 9.14 25.54 -37.40
C GLY A 206 10.43 24.80 -37.03
N GLN A 207 11.55 25.04 -37.70
CA GLN A 207 12.84 24.45 -37.33
C GLN A 207 13.46 25.22 -36.17
N VAL A 208 13.98 24.49 -35.19
CA VAL A 208 14.72 25.08 -34.06
C VAL A 208 16.07 25.59 -34.57
N VAL A 209 16.31 26.88 -34.38
CA VAL A 209 17.52 27.59 -34.80
C VAL A 209 18.52 27.72 -33.65
N GLU A 210 18.01 27.98 -32.45
CA GLU A 210 18.78 28.02 -31.20
C GLU A 210 17.89 27.48 -30.07
N GLU A 211 18.47 26.73 -29.14
CA GLU A 211 17.78 26.21 -27.96
C GLU A 211 18.70 26.27 -26.73
N LYS A 212 18.13 26.62 -25.58
CA LYS A 212 18.81 26.62 -24.28
C LYS A 212 17.92 25.96 -23.23
N THR A 213 18.51 25.06 -22.46
CA THR A 213 17.88 24.47 -21.27
C THR A 213 18.44 25.15 -20.02
N ILE A 214 17.56 25.61 -19.14
CA ILE A 214 17.89 26.24 -17.87
C ILE A 214 17.30 25.36 -16.76
N THR A 215 18.15 24.84 -15.89
CA THR A 215 17.78 23.89 -14.83
C THR A 215 17.63 24.53 -13.46
N GLU A 216 17.85 25.85 -13.36
CA GLU A 216 17.79 26.58 -12.10
C GLU A 216 17.04 27.92 -12.25
N PRO A 217 16.32 28.38 -11.20
CA PRO A 217 15.75 29.72 -11.17
C PRO A 217 16.82 30.80 -11.42
N PRO A 218 16.47 31.92 -12.09
CA PRO A 218 15.12 32.38 -12.37
C PRO A 218 14.52 31.86 -13.70
N PHE A 219 15.09 30.82 -14.33
CA PHE A 219 14.60 30.34 -15.64
C PHE A 219 14.57 31.43 -16.72
N ALA A 220 15.61 32.28 -16.73
CA ALA A 220 15.81 33.32 -17.73
C ALA A 220 17.10 33.06 -18.52
N GLY A 221 17.05 33.25 -19.83
CA GLY A 221 18.17 33.02 -20.73
C GLY A 221 18.18 34.02 -21.87
N THR A 222 19.27 34.02 -22.64
CA THR A 222 19.41 34.90 -23.80
C THR A 222 19.43 34.10 -25.09
N LEU A 223 19.03 34.69 -26.21
CA LEU A 223 19.16 34.12 -27.56
C LEU A 223 19.69 35.20 -28.50
N THR A 224 20.41 34.82 -29.55
CA THR A 224 20.92 35.76 -30.55
C THR A 224 20.04 35.71 -31.80
N VAL A 225 19.56 36.87 -32.24
CA VAL A 225 18.64 36.98 -33.38
C VAL A 225 19.43 36.89 -34.69
N PRO A 226 19.19 35.88 -35.55
CA PRO A 226 19.90 35.77 -36.82
C PRO A 226 19.48 36.84 -37.84
N CYS A 227 20.33 37.10 -38.84
CA CYS A 227 20.00 38.02 -39.92
C CYS A 227 19.06 37.41 -40.95
N GLY A 228 17.94 38.11 -41.20
CA GLY A 228 16.92 37.73 -42.17
C GLY A 228 15.98 36.64 -41.67
N GLY A 229 14.74 36.66 -42.14
CA GLY A 229 13.70 35.71 -41.76
C GLY A 229 12.84 36.18 -40.58
N GLU A 230 11.78 35.41 -40.32
CA GLU A 230 10.90 35.57 -39.16
C GLU A 230 11.16 34.44 -38.18
N TYR A 231 11.20 34.78 -36.89
CA TYR A 231 11.48 33.85 -35.80
C TYR A 231 10.43 33.96 -34.71
N THR A 232 10.09 32.83 -34.09
CA THR A 232 9.22 32.77 -32.91
C THR A 232 10.02 32.22 -31.73
N VAL A 233 9.93 32.89 -30.59
CA VAL A 233 10.46 32.38 -29.32
C VAL A 233 9.41 31.49 -28.67
N ARG A 234 9.82 30.31 -28.21
CA ARG A 234 8.99 29.37 -27.46
C ARG A 234 9.66 29.04 -26.14
N VAL A 235 8.86 28.88 -25.09
CA VAL A 235 9.31 28.38 -23.79
C VAL A 235 8.48 27.16 -23.43
N LYS A 236 9.15 26.11 -22.98
CA LYS A 236 8.55 24.94 -22.34
C LYS A 236 9.11 24.83 -20.92
N VAL A 237 8.24 24.90 -19.92
CA VAL A 237 8.59 24.61 -18.52
C VAL A 237 8.22 23.16 -18.19
N THR A 238 8.98 22.54 -17.30
CA THR A 238 8.73 21.17 -16.80
C THR A 238 8.80 21.18 -15.29
N ASP A 239 7.93 20.42 -14.67
CA ASP A 239 7.77 20.17 -13.24
C ASP A 239 8.38 18.82 -12.82
N ASN A 240 8.21 18.44 -11.56
CA ASN A 240 8.93 17.36 -10.86
C ASN A 240 8.15 16.05 -10.73
#